data_AF-A0A453P0H4-F1
#
_entry.id   AF-A0A453P0H4-F1
#
_cell.length_a   1.000
_cell.length_b   1.000
_cell.length_c   1.000
_cell.angle_alpha   90.00
_cell.angle_beta   90.00
_cell.angle_gamma   90.00
#
_symmetry.space_group_name_H-M   'P 1'
#
loop_
_entity.id
_entity.type
_entity.pdbx_description
1 polymer ?
#
loop_
_entity_poly.entity_id
_entity_poly.type
_entity_poly.pdbx_seq_one_letter_code
_entity_poly.pdbx_strand_id
1 'polypeptide(L)'
;GTLDEPIKSQIISVLSLSHDERESWRRAFYHGPAFPTMSKILLGNIALKWLRQIHNTVRKEVYDSFFVRGPPTEVIQALVPALSQNENSKEDHNIFCLNIERLLILCLLENKGVGQIVAEFMFLNKHNDGVLNPDRTTFISRLAQLLASVPDKARMGASSALTASSFFKSVVSQLLVRAEEAAIESSANKEF
;
A
#
# COMPACT_ATOMS: atom_id res chain seq x y z
N GLY A 1 21.44 -2.72 -24.28
CA GLY A 1 20.42 -3.71 -24.62
C GLY A 1 19.31 -3.01 -25.36
N THR A 2 19.14 -3.31 -26.64
CA THR A 2 18.09 -2.76 -27.49
C THR A 2 16.80 -3.51 -27.17
N LEU A 3 15.79 -2.80 -26.66
CA LEU A 3 14.45 -3.38 -26.47
C LEU A 3 13.92 -3.86 -27.83
N ASP A 4 13.43 -5.09 -27.86
CA ASP A 4 12.91 -5.76 -29.04
C ASP A 4 11.70 -4.99 -29.62
N GLU A 5 11.63 -4.84 -30.94
CA GLU A 5 10.59 -4.09 -31.66
C GLU A 5 9.13 -4.44 -31.26
N PRO A 6 8.78 -5.72 -31.01
CA PRO A 6 7.43 -6.07 -30.55
C PRO A 6 7.09 -5.45 -29.19
N ILE A 7 8.03 -5.43 -28.25
CA ILE A 7 7.84 -4.88 -26.91
C ILE A 7 7.69 -3.36 -27.00
N LYS A 8 8.48 -2.69 -27.84
CA LYS A 8 8.33 -1.25 -28.11
C LYS A 8 6.95 -0.94 -28.68
N SER A 9 6.48 -1.71 -29.65
CA SER A 9 5.16 -1.50 -30.27
C SER A 9 4.02 -1.66 -29.26
N GLN A 10 4.12 -2.63 -28.34
CA GLN A 10 3.16 -2.81 -27.25
C GLN A 10 3.21 -1.68 -26.21
N ILE A 11 4.41 -1.17 -25.89
CA ILE A 11 4.56 -0.01 -24.99
C ILE A 11 3.91 1.22 -25.64
N ILE A 12 4.13 1.45 -26.94
CA ILE A 12 3.52 2.56 -27.69
C ILE A 12 1.99 2.41 -27.74
N SER A 13 1.45 1.21 -27.93
CA SER A 13 -0.01 0.98 -27.91
C SER A 13 -0.63 1.19 -26.52
N VAL A 14 0.11 0.91 -25.44
CA VAL A 14 -0.31 1.23 -24.06
C VAL A 14 -0.27 2.74 -23.82
N LEU A 15 0.70 3.45 -24.40
CA LEU A 15 0.79 4.91 -24.34
C LEU A 15 -0.33 5.61 -25.14
N SER A 16 -0.94 4.94 -26.13
CA SER A 16 -2.10 5.44 -26.88
C SER A 16 -3.45 5.20 -26.22
N LEU A 17 -3.51 4.50 -25.08
CA LEU A 17 -4.75 4.29 -24.35
C LEU A 17 -5.30 5.61 -23.78
N SER A 18 -6.62 5.74 -23.79
CA SER A 18 -7.32 6.84 -23.11
C SER A 18 -7.01 6.82 -21.61
N HIS A 19 -7.29 7.93 -20.93
CA HIS A 19 -7.13 8.01 -19.47
C HIS A 19 -7.99 6.94 -18.77
N ASP A 20 -9.24 6.77 -19.19
CA ASP A 20 -10.21 5.88 -18.56
C ASP A 20 -9.85 4.40 -18.78
N GLU A 21 -9.35 4.04 -19.96
CA GLU A 21 -8.82 2.71 -20.21
C GLU A 21 -7.63 2.42 -19.29
N ARG A 22 -6.64 3.32 -19.25
CA ARG A 22 -5.46 3.13 -18.36
C ARG A 22 -5.86 2.97 -16.91
N GLU A 23 -6.86 3.72 -16.45
CA GLU A 23 -7.38 3.61 -15.09
C GLU A 23 -8.13 2.29 -14.87
N SER A 24 -8.90 1.81 -15.85
CA SER A 24 -9.56 0.49 -15.79
C SER A 24 -8.54 -0.65 -15.68
N TRP A 25 -7.49 -0.64 -16.53
CA TRP A 25 -6.41 -1.62 -16.47
C TRP A 25 -5.64 -1.56 -15.15
N ARG A 26 -5.34 -0.33 -14.67
CA ARG A 26 -4.72 -0.13 -13.37
C ARG A 26 -5.57 -0.75 -12.27
N ARG A 27 -6.88 -0.46 -12.25
CA ARG A 27 -7.81 -1.00 -11.25
C ARG A 27 -7.86 -2.53 -11.30
N ALA A 28 -7.95 -3.12 -12.48
CA ALA A 28 -7.98 -4.58 -12.66
C ALA A 28 -6.70 -5.25 -12.15
N PHE A 29 -5.54 -4.63 -12.37
CA PHE A 29 -4.25 -5.14 -11.90
C PHE A 29 -4.11 -5.00 -10.37
N TYR A 30 -4.40 -3.81 -9.83
CA TYR A 30 -4.12 -3.46 -8.44
C TYR A 30 -5.14 -4.00 -7.44
N HIS A 31 -6.41 -4.11 -7.82
CA HIS A 31 -7.46 -4.70 -6.97
C HIS A 31 -7.74 -6.17 -7.31
N GLY A 32 -6.97 -6.75 -8.23
CA GLY A 32 -7.08 -8.14 -8.63
C GLY A 32 -6.04 -9.06 -7.95
N PRO A 33 -6.07 -10.37 -8.25
CA PRO A 33 -5.13 -11.35 -7.69
C PRO A 33 -3.67 -11.14 -8.13
N ALA A 34 -3.43 -10.25 -9.10
CA ALA A 34 -2.11 -9.92 -9.60
C ALA A 34 -1.27 -9.18 -8.55
N PHE A 35 -1.87 -8.26 -7.80
CA PHE A 35 -1.13 -7.44 -6.83
C PHE A 35 -0.50 -8.28 -5.69
N PRO A 36 -1.23 -9.16 -4.99
CA PRO A 36 -0.63 -10.01 -3.95
C PRO A 36 0.50 -10.89 -4.49
N THR A 37 0.31 -11.45 -5.70
CA THR A 37 1.31 -12.28 -6.36
C THR A 37 2.58 -11.49 -6.67
N MET A 38 2.44 -10.33 -7.30
CA MET A 38 3.55 -9.48 -7.68
C MET A 38 4.27 -8.91 -6.44
N SER A 39 3.53 -8.55 -5.39
CA SER A 39 4.10 -8.08 -4.12
C SER A 39 5.02 -9.13 -3.50
N LYS A 40 4.60 -10.40 -3.48
CA LYS A 40 5.43 -11.51 -2.97
C LYS A 40 6.72 -11.67 -3.78
N ILE A 41 6.64 -11.58 -5.10
CA ILE A 41 7.82 -11.67 -6.00
C ILE A 41 8.76 -10.48 -5.77
N LEU A 42 8.21 -9.26 -5.69
CA LEU A 42 8.98 -8.04 -5.48
C LEU A 42 9.70 -8.06 -4.12
N LEU A 43 8.99 -8.44 -3.05
CA LEU A 43 9.56 -8.54 -1.71
C LEU A 43 10.61 -9.67 -1.65
N GLY A 44 10.26 -10.90 -2.03
CA GLY A 44 11.17 -12.04 -1.83
C GLY A 44 12.34 -12.10 -2.81
N ASN A 45 12.14 -11.79 -4.09
CA ASN A 45 13.16 -11.99 -5.11
C ASN A 45 13.92 -10.71 -5.46
N ILE A 46 13.20 -9.59 -5.58
CA ILE A 46 13.79 -8.33 -6.04
C ILE A 46 14.39 -7.55 -4.86
N ALA A 47 13.71 -7.51 -3.71
CA ALA A 47 14.20 -6.74 -2.56
C ALA A 47 15.54 -7.25 -2.04
N LEU A 48 15.71 -8.58 -1.96
CA LEU A 48 16.92 -9.18 -1.41
C LEU A 48 18.13 -9.09 -2.34
N LYS A 49 17.91 -9.26 -3.65
CA LYS A 49 19.00 -9.43 -4.62
C LYS A 49 19.28 -8.17 -5.43
N TRP A 50 18.27 -7.35 -5.67
CA TRP A 50 18.34 -6.26 -6.65
C TRP A 50 18.35 -4.87 -6.02
N LEU A 51 17.71 -4.65 -4.86
CA LEU A 51 17.68 -3.32 -4.24
C LEU A 51 19.06 -2.75 -3.90
N ARG A 52 20.05 -3.61 -3.61
CA ARG A 52 21.44 -3.18 -3.37
C ARG A 52 22.14 -2.67 -4.65
N GLN A 53 21.63 -3.05 -5.81
CA GLN A 53 22.28 -2.86 -7.11
C GLN A 53 21.58 -1.83 -8.00
N ILE A 54 20.32 -1.49 -7.71
CA ILE A 54 19.57 -0.52 -8.51
C ILE A 54 19.82 0.92 -8.04
N HIS A 55 19.89 1.85 -9.00
CA HIS A 55 20.00 3.27 -8.71
C HIS A 55 18.75 3.77 -7.96
N ASN A 56 18.94 4.78 -7.10
CA ASN A 56 17.86 5.33 -6.26
C ASN A 56 16.65 5.80 -7.09
N THR A 57 16.88 6.35 -8.29
CA THR A 57 15.81 6.75 -9.22
C THR A 57 14.96 5.56 -9.65
N VAL A 58 15.59 4.46 -10.08
CA VAL A 58 14.89 3.25 -10.55
C VAL A 58 14.08 2.62 -9.42
N ARG A 59 14.66 2.59 -8.19
CA ARG A 59 13.91 2.15 -7.01
C ARG A 59 12.65 2.97 -6.81
N LYS A 60 12.75 4.31 -6.86
CA LYS A 60 11.60 5.21 -6.65
C LYS A 60 10.53 5.05 -7.74
N GLU A 61 10.95 5.00 -9.00
CA GLU A 61 10.04 5.01 -10.15
C GLU A 61 9.35 3.67 -10.41
N VAL A 62 10.01 2.56 -10.05
CA VAL A 62 9.49 1.22 -10.33
C VAL A 62 9.05 0.54 -9.04
N TYR A 63 9.99 0.32 -8.13
CA TYR A 63 9.76 -0.51 -6.95
C TYR A 63 8.86 0.20 -5.93
N ASP A 64 9.20 1.42 -5.53
CA ASP A 64 8.40 2.19 -4.57
C ASP A 64 7.05 2.58 -5.16
N SER A 65 7.06 3.00 -6.44
CA SER A 65 5.83 3.38 -7.15
C SER A 65 4.82 2.24 -7.21
N PHE A 66 5.27 0.98 -7.33
CA PHE A 66 4.38 -0.17 -7.29
C PHE A 66 3.57 -0.22 -5.98
N PHE A 67 4.22 -0.06 -4.82
CA PHE A 67 3.53 -0.10 -3.52
C PHE A 67 2.74 1.19 -3.25
N VAL A 68 3.28 2.36 -3.60
CA VAL A 68 2.60 3.66 -3.40
C VAL A 68 1.31 3.78 -4.21
N ARG A 69 1.30 3.24 -5.43
CA ARG A 69 0.10 3.22 -6.29
C ARG A 69 -0.83 2.04 -6.01
N GLY A 70 -0.40 1.11 -5.17
CA GLY A 70 -1.23 -0.03 -4.79
C GLY A 70 -2.30 0.34 -3.77
N PRO A 71 -3.41 -0.43 -3.69
CA PRO A 71 -4.44 -0.20 -2.69
C PRO A 71 -3.81 -0.37 -1.31
N PRO A 72 -3.91 0.62 -0.41
CA PRO A 72 -3.24 0.54 0.89
C PRO A 72 -3.70 -0.65 1.74
N THR A 73 -4.93 -1.12 1.55
CA THR A 73 -5.46 -2.35 2.14
C THR A 73 -4.65 -3.59 1.73
N GLU A 74 -4.38 -3.75 0.43
CA GLU A 74 -3.54 -4.82 -0.11
C GLU A 74 -2.07 -4.67 0.30
N VAL A 75 -1.55 -3.44 0.30
CA VAL A 75 -0.17 -3.13 0.69
C VAL A 75 0.11 -3.59 2.13
N ILE A 76 -0.79 -3.28 3.08
CA ILE A 76 -0.65 -3.71 4.48
C ILE A 76 -0.66 -5.23 4.59
N GLN A 77 -1.58 -5.88 3.90
CA GLN A 77 -1.69 -7.35 3.90
C GLN A 77 -0.45 -8.03 3.32
N ALA A 78 0.27 -7.36 2.42
CA ALA A 78 1.55 -7.85 1.91
C ALA A 78 2.72 -7.57 2.88
N LEU A 79 2.84 -6.34 3.38
CA LEU A 79 4.02 -5.86 4.11
C LEU A 79 4.06 -6.34 5.57
N VAL A 80 2.95 -6.27 6.30
CA VAL A 80 2.94 -6.55 7.74
C VAL A 80 3.23 -8.01 8.07
N PRO A 81 2.69 -9.01 7.33
CA PRO A 81 3.09 -10.40 7.53
C PRO A 81 4.55 -10.66 7.14
N ALA A 82 5.08 -9.94 6.15
CA ALA A 82 6.45 -10.12 5.67
C ALA A 82 7.50 -9.75 6.74
N LEU A 83 7.21 -8.80 7.64
CA LEU A 83 8.08 -8.47 8.78
C LEU A 83 8.37 -9.66 9.70
N SER A 84 7.45 -10.64 9.76
CA SER A 84 7.58 -11.82 10.63
C SER A 84 8.19 -13.03 9.92
N GLN A 85 8.59 -12.91 8.64
CA GLN A 85 9.19 -14.02 7.91
C GLN A 85 10.66 -14.18 8.28
N ASN A 86 11.04 -15.37 8.77
CA ASN A 86 12.43 -15.74 9.00
C ASN A 86 13.10 -16.01 7.66
N GLU A 87 14.09 -15.18 7.30
CA GLU A 87 14.92 -15.41 6.13
C GLU A 87 16.20 -16.20 6.46
N ASN A 88 16.80 -16.77 5.42
CA ASN A 88 17.88 -17.76 5.52
C ASN A 88 19.15 -17.24 6.21
N SER A 89 19.47 -15.93 6.12
CA SER A 89 20.66 -15.31 6.74
C SER A 89 20.29 -14.05 7.54
N LYS A 90 21.02 -13.76 8.64
CA LYS A 90 20.74 -12.61 9.51
C LYS A 90 20.91 -11.25 8.81
N GLU A 91 21.87 -11.14 7.89
CA GLU A 91 22.17 -9.89 7.18
C GLU A 91 21.13 -9.61 6.09
N ASP A 92 20.77 -10.64 5.32
CA ASP A 92 19.71 -10.51 4.31
C ASP A 92 18.37 -10.21 4.97
N HIS A 93 18.07 -10.88 6.09
CA HIS A 93 16.88 -10.60 6.89
C HIS A 93 16.83 -9.15 7.40
N ASN A 94 17.95 -8.58 7.86
CA ASN A 94 17.97 -7.19 8.32
C ASN A 94 17.69 -6.21 7.16
N ILE A 95 18.28 -6.44 5.99
CA ILE A 95 18.08 -5.60 4.81
C ILE A 95 16.64 -5.72 4.27
N PHE A 96 16.08 -6.92 4.34
CA PHE A 96 14.67 -7.18 4.04
C PHE A 96 13.74 -6.38 4.95
N CYS A 97 13.92 -6.50 6.27
CA CYS A 97 13.13 -5.78 7.26
C CYS A 97 13.26 -4.27 7.10
N LEU A 98 14.47 -3.74 6.90
CA LEU A 98 14.71 -2.32 6.62
C LEU A 98 13.91 -1.82 5.42
N ASN A 99 13.84 -2.62 4.35
CA ASN A 99 13.08 -2.24 3.17
C ASN A 99 11.56 -2.27 3.43
N ILE A 100 11.05 -3.26 4.15
CA ILE A 100 9.63 -3.32 4.51
C ILE A 100 9.25 -2.17 5.43
N GLU A 101 10.06 -1.87 6.46
CA GLU A 101 9.87 -0.73 7.37
C GLU A 101 9.79 0.58 6.59
N ARG A 102 10.71 0.79 5.64
CA ARG A 102 10.68 1.97 4.77
C ARG A 102 9.42 2.03 3.91
N LEU A 103 8.98 0.92 3.33
CA LEU A 103 7.74 0.87 2.54
C LEU A 103 6.50 1.14 3.40
N LEU A 104 6.45 0.65 4.64
CA LEU A 104 5.35 0.93 5.58
C LEU A 104 5.26 2.42 5.89
N ILE A 105 6.39 3.08 6.15
CA ILE A 105 6.42 4.54 6.36
C ILE A 105 5.94 5.26 5.11
N LEU A 106 6.51 4.92 3.96
CA LEU A 106 6.20 5.56 2.68
C LEU A 106 4.71 5.42 2.33
N CYS A 107 4.15 4.22 2.40
CA CYS A 107 2.79 3.95 1.96
C CYS A 107 1.75 4.41 3.00
N LEU A 108 1.98 4.13 4.29
CA LEU A 108 0.97 4.39 5.32
C LEU A 108 1.03 5.81 5.87
N LEU A 109 2.23 6.34 6.08
CA LEU A 109 2.41 7.62 6.79
C LEU A 109 2.57 8.76 5.79
N GLU A 110 3.55 8.66 4.89
CA GLU A 110 3.88 9.74 3.95
C GLU A 110 2.82 9.90 2.85
N ASN A 111 2.26 8.80 2.35
CA ASN A 111 1.23 8.82 1.29
C ASN A 111 -0.21 8.77 1.84
N LYS A 112 -0.41 9.05 3.14
CA LYS A 112 -1.72 9.08 3.79
C LYS A 112 -2.52 7.76 3.61
N GLY A 113 -1.83 6.63 3.57
CA GLY A 113 -2.44 5.32 3.28
C GLY A 113 -3.54 4.94 4.26
N VAL A 114 -3.41 5.28 5.54
CA VAL A 114 -4.48 5.02 6.54
C VAL A 114 -5.74 5.79 6.18
N GLY A 115 -5.61 7.05 5.81
CA GLY A 115 -6.74 7.86 5.37
C GLY A 115 -7.40 7.30 4.09
N GLN A 116 -6.61 6.74 3.17
CA GLN A 116 -7.14 6.09 1.97
C GLN A 116 -7.90 4.80 2.28
N ILE A 117 -7.44 3.97 3.24
CA ILE A 117 -8.16 2.77 3.70
C ILE A 117 -9.56 3.14 4.21
N VAL A 118 -9.65 4.20 5.01
CA VAL A 118 -10.94 4.68 5.51
C VAL A 118 -11.83 5.14 4.36
N ALA A 119 -11.29 5.86 3.38
CA ALA A 119 -12.05 6.30 2.21
C ALA A 119 -12.58 5.10 1.38
N GLU A 120 -11.76 4.07 1.17
CA GLU A 120 -12.18 2.81 0.52
C GLU A 120 -13.38 2.18 1.24
N PHE A 121 -13.32 2.12 2.57
CA PHE A 121 -14.45 1.61 3.37
C PHE A 121 -15.67 2.52 3.28
N MET A 122 -15.53 3.82 3.43
CA MET A 122 -16.65 4.75 3.36
C MET A 122 -17.37 4.65 2.01
N PHE A 123 -16.62 4.52 0.91
CA PHE A 123 -17.17 4.29 -0.43
C PHE A 123 -18.00 2.99 -0.51
N LEU A 124 -17.46 1.88 -0.02
CA LEU A 124 -18.17 0.60 0.03
C LEU A 124 -19.46 0.66 0.87
N ASN A 125 -19.54 1.56 1.87
CA ASN A 125 -20.73 1.74 2.72
C ASN A 125 -21.84 2.52 2.03
N LYS A 126 -21.52 3.51 1.18
CA LYS A 126 -22.53 4.34 0.49
C LYS A 126 -23.45 3.54 -0.44
N HIS A 127 -23.05 2.33 -0.84
CA HIS A 127 -23.81 1.46 -1.74
C HIS A 127 -24.61 0.35 -1.05
N ASN A 128 -24.58 0.26 0.29
CA ASN A 128 -25.34 -0.72 1.06
C ASN A 128 -26.22 -0.01 2.11
N ASP A 129 -27.44 -0.53 2.31
CA ASP A 129 -28.55 0.07 3.07
C ASP A 129 -28.34 0.07 4.60
N GLY A 130 -27.22 0.63 5.07
CA GLY A 130 -26.91 0.85 6.49
C GLY A 130 -26.48 -0.38 7.29
N VAL A 131 -26.73 -1.60 6.80
CA VAL A 131 -26.31 -2.84 7.50
C VAL A 131 -24.90 -3.25 7.06
N LEU A 132 -23.94 -3.15 7.98
CA LEU A 132 -22.59 -3.70 7.78
C LEU A 132 -22.66 -5.22 7.64
N ASN A 133 -22.29 -5.74 6.46
CA ASN A 133 -22.15 -7.18 6.24
C ASN A 133 -21.10 -7.77 7.22
N PRO A 134 -21.39 -8.87 7.95
CA PRO A 134 -20.45 -9.51 8.88
C PRO A 134 -19.08 -9.87 8.25
N ASP A 135 -19.01 -10.22 6.97
CA ASP A 135 -17.74 -10.47 6.26
C ASP A 135 -16.88 -9.21 6.20
N ARG A 136 -17.53 -8.07 6.00
CA ARG A 136 -16.88 -6.77 5.91
C ARG A 136 -16.40 -6.29 7.27
N THR A 137 -17.20 -6.44 8.31
CA THR A 137 -16.77 -6.14 9.69
C THR A 137 -15.55 -6.97 10.04
N THR A 138 -15.55 -8.26 9.68
CA THR A 138 -14.40 -9.16 9.87
C THR A 138 -13.17 -8.66 9.11
N PHE A 139 -13.33 -8.23 7.85
CA PHE A 139 -12.24 -7.66 7.06
C PHE A 139 -11.65 -6.39 7.69
N ILE A 140 -12.51 -5.45 8.12
CA ILE A 140 -12.09 -4.22 8.79
C ILE A 140 -11.33 -4.53 10.08
N SER A 141 -11.85 -5.46 10.91
CA SER A 141 -11.18 -5.87 12.14
C SER A 141 -9.79 -6.45 11.86
N ARG A 142 -9.64 -7.28 10.82
CA ARG A 142 -8.33 -7.83 10.43
C ARG A 142 -7.34 -6.74 10.00
N LEU A 143 -7.79 -5.75 9.23
CA LEU A 143 -6.93 -4.64 8.82
C LEU A 143 -6.57 -3.72 9.99
N ALA A 144 -7.50 -3.47 10.92
CA ALA A 144 -7.22 -2.73 12.14
C ALA A 144 -6.18 -3.46 13.01
N GLN A 145 -6.29 -4.78 13.13
CA GLN A 145 -5.31 -5.61 13.83
C GLN A 145 -3.93 -5.58 13.13
N LEU A 146 -3.88 -5.66 11.80
CA LEU A 146 -2.64 -5.54 11.05
C LEU A 146 -1.98 -4.17 11.28
N LEU A 147 -2.74 -3.08 11.16
CA LEU A 147 -2.28 -1.72 11.45
C LEU A 147 -1.75 -1.59 12.88
N ALA A 148 -2.51 -2.06 13.87
CA ALA A 148 -2.14 -1.99 15.27
C ALA A 148 -0.86 -2.80 15.58
N SER A 149 -0.62 -3.89 14.84
CA SER A 149 0.57 -4.72 15.02
C SER A 149 1.85 -4.18 14.37
N VAL A 150 1.75 -3.09 13.57
CA VAL A 150 2.93 -2.55 12.85
C VAL A 150 4.07 -2.17 13.80
N PRO A 151 3.84 -1.40 14.89
CA PRO A 151 4.92 -1.04 15.80
C PRO A 151 5.54 -2.24 16.52
N ASP A 152 4.73 -3.26 16.84
CA ASP A 152 5.18 -4.46 17.55
C ASP A 152 6.01 -5.38 16.65
N LYS A 153 5.73 -5.36 15.34
CA LYS A 153 6.46 -6.14 14.33
C LYS A 153 7.68 -5.40 13.76
N ALA A 154 7.79 -4.09 13.99
CA ALA A 154 8.97 -3.34 13.64
C ALA A 154 10.15 -3.79 14.51
N ARG A 155 11.36 -3.86 13.94
CA ARG A 155 12.52 -4.33 14.70
C ARG A 155 12.96 -3.32 15.76
N MET A 156 13.69 -3.78 16.78
CA MET A 156 14.41 -2.87 17.68
C MET A 156 15.42 -2.04 16.87
N GLY A 157 15.32 -0.71 16.94
CA GLY A 157 16.13 0.20 16.13
C GLY A 157 15.58 0.46 14.72
N ALA A 158 14.31 0.12 14.46
CA ALA A 158 13.54 0.66 13.33
C ALA A 158 13.50 2.20 13.38
N SER A 159 13.06 2.81 12.27
CA SER A 159 12.81 4.26 12.23
C SER A 159 11.91 4.69 13.39
N SER A 160 12.19 5.87 13.96
CA SER A 160 11.37 6.44 15.04
C SER A 160 9.90 6.62 14.62
N ALA A 161 9.62 6.76 13.33
CA ALA A 161 8.27 6.84 12.77
C ALA A 161 7.43 5.56 13.02
N LEU A 162 8.07 4.40 13.21
CA LEU A 162 7.40 3.12 13.49
C LEU A 162 7.33 2.79 14.98
N THR A 163 7.87 3.65 15.85
CA THR A 163 7.61 3.53 17.29
C THR A 163 6.12 3.68 17.56
N ALA A 164 5.58 2.94 18.55
CA ALA A 164 4.16 2.93 18.83
C ALA A 164 3.58 4.36 19.00
N SER A 165 4.26 5.21 19.76
CA SER A 165 3.83 6.60 19.99
C SER A 165 3.78 7.43 18.70
N SER A 166 4.84 7.40 17.88
CA SER A 166 4.90 8.18 16.64
C SER A 166 3.96 7.64 15.57
N PHE A 167 3.90 6.32 15.43
CA PHE A 167 3.05 5.63 14.46
C PHE A 167 1.58 5.93 14.75
N PHE A 168 1.11 5.66 15.97
CA PHE A 168 -0.30 5.90 16.31
C PHE A 168 -0.66 7.38 16.29
N LYS A 169 0.26 8.29 16.61
CA LYS A 169 0.03 9.73 16.41
C LYS A 169 -0.25 10.07 14.95
N SER A 170 0.50 9.48 14.01
CA SER A 170 0.27 9.68 12.57
C SER A 170 -1.04 9.04 12.10
N VAL A 171 -1.33 7.82 12.55
CA VAL A 171 -2.60 7.12 12.27
C VAL A 171 -3.78 7.98 12.71
N VAL A 172 -3.81 8.42 13.98
CA VAL A 172 -4.89 9.24 14.54
C VAL A 172 -5.02 10.56 13.78
N SER A 173 -3.91 11.23 13.45
CA SER A 173 -3.94 12.47 12.68
C SER A 173 -4.61 12.27 11.31
N GLN A 174 -4.30 11.18 10.60
CA GLN A 174 -4.95 10.88 9.32
C GLN A 174 -6.44 10.55 9.48
N LEU A 175 -6.82 9.82 10.53
CA LEU A 175 -8.22 9.51 10.82
C LEU A 175 -9.04 10.78 11.11
N LEU A 176 -8.48 11.72 11.89
CA LEU A 176 -9.13 12.99 12.20
C LEU A 176 -9.34 13.83 10.94
N VAL A 177 -8.29 14.00 10.12
CA VAL A 177 -8.39 14.73 8.84
C VAL A 177 -9.47 14.12 7.94
N ARG A 178 -9.54 12.80 7.82
CA ARG A 178 -10.59 12.14 7.04
C ARG A 178 -11.98 12.30 7.62
N ALA A 179 -12.12 12.30 8.94
CA ALA A 179 -13.40 12.53 9.59
C ALA A 179 -13.91 13.96 9.33
N GLU A 180 -13.02 14.96 9.38
CA GLU A 180 -13.31 16.35 9.04
C GLU A 180 -13.73 16.49 7.57
N GLU A 181 -12.98 15.92 6.63
CA GLU A 181 -13.32 15.92 5.20
C GLU A 181 -14.70 15.28 4.95
N ALA A 182 -15.00 14.15 5.57
CA ALA A 182 -16.29 13.47 5.42
C ALA A 182 -17.46 14.28 6.01
N ALA A 183 -17.24 15.02 7.11
CA ALA A 183 -18.25 15.89 7.69
C ALA A 183 -18.59 17.05 6.74
N ILE A 184 -17.58 17.65 6.11
CA ILE A 184 -17.74 18.74 5.13
C ILE A 184 -18.49 18.26 3.89
N GLU A 185 -18.14 17.09 3.34
CA GLU A 185 -18.85 16.48 2.21
C GLU A 185 -20.33 16.23 2.54
N SER A 186 -20.62 15.78 3.76
CA SER A 186 -21.99 15.53 4.23
C SER A 186 -22.82 16.80 4.39
N SER A 187 -22.20 17.91 4.84
CA SER A 187 -22.89 19.21 4.91
C SER A 187 -23.15 19.81 3.53
N ALA A 188 -22.21 19.70 2.59
CA ALA A 188 -22.36 20.25 1.24
C ALA A 188 -23.47 19.56 0.43
N ASN A 189 -23.68 18.25 0.64
CA ASN A 189 -24.76 17.50 -0.01
C ASN A 189 -26.16 17.80 0.53
N LYS A 190 -26.30 18.60 1.60
CA LYS A 190 -27.60 19.01 2.15
C LYS A 190 -28.05 20.39 1.65
N GLU A 191 -27.22 21.11 0.90
CA GLU A 191 -27.48 22.47 0.42
C GLU A 191 -27.99 22.52 -1.04
N PHE A 192 -28.27 21.36 -1.66
CA PHE A 192 -28.91 21.21 -2.98
C PHE A 192 -30.12 20.28 -2.90
#